data_AF-A0A1X9MBV8-F1
#
_entry.id   AF-A0A1X9MBV8-F1
#
_cell.length_a   1.000
_cell.length_b   1.000
_cell.length_c   1.000
_cell.angle_alpha   90.00
_cell.angle_beta   90.00
_cell.angle_gamma   90.00
#
_symmetry.space_group_name_H-M   'P 1'
#
loop_
_entity.id
_entity.type
_entity.pdbx_description
1 polymer ?
#
loop_
_entity_poly.entity_id
_entity_poly.type
_entity_poly.pdbx_seq_one_letter_code
_entity_poly.pdbx_strand_id
1 'polypeptide(L)'
;MSYLISYAFHMLVSVLFFLLIPFPFLIKGSLLDEPGRFQLLLKIYKKVIWAAHGGVVIAIVSGFLMTTQWFTIWFMIVVLIWLALSAFLGMTAKMVRVILERLGGNQDAKDEIAKLRLYSFLLMISILSMFLMKIVMYI
;
A
#
# COMPACT_ATOMS: atom_id res chain seq x y z
N MET A 1 10.26 17.62 -22.07
CA MET A 1 9.79 16.26 -22.41
C MET A 1 9.97 15.26 -21.26
N SER A 2 11.17 15.17 -20.66
CA SER A 2 11.44 14.25 -19.53
C SER A 2 10.55 14.48 -18.30
N TYR A 3 10.26 15.73 -17.92
CA TYR A 3 9.40 16.05 -16.78
C TYR A 3 7.96 15.53 -16.95
N LEU A 4 7.34 15.77 -18.10
CA LEU A 4 5.98 15.30 -18.40
C LEU A 4 5.87 13.78 -18.35
N ILE A 5 6.89 13.09 -18.88
CA ILE A 5 6.98 11.63 -18.84
C ILE A 5 7.09 11.15 -17.38
N SER A 6 8.01 11.73 -16.59
CA SER A 6 8.17 11.41 -15.16
C SER A 6 6.89 11.64 -14.38
N TYR A 7 6.22 12.76 -14.61
CA TYR A 7 4.93 13.10 -13.98
C TYR A 7 3.85 12.07 -14.33
N ALA A 8 3.73 11.71 -15.61
CA ALA A 8 2.75 10.71 -16.05
C ALA A 8 3.00 9.34 -15.40
N PHE A 9 4.26 8.89 -15.36
CA PHE A 9 4.64 7.65 -14.65
C PHE A 9 4.34 7.72 -13.16
N HIS A 10 4.71 8.82 -12.50
CA HIS A 10 4.45 9.03 -11.07
C HIS A 10 2.96 8.94 -10.76
N MET A 11 2.12 9.60 -11.55
CA MET A 11 0.67 9.57 -11.41
C MET A 11 0.08 8.19 -11.67
N LEU A 12 0.49 7.52 -12.77
CA LEU A 12 -0.01 6.19 -13.13
C LEU A 12 0.28 5.17 -12.03
N VAL A 13 1.50 5.20 -11.49
CA VAL A 13 1.90 4.35 -10.38
C VAL A 13 1.16 4.71 -9.09
N SER A 14 0.89 5.99 -8.85
CA SER A 14 0.14 6.42 -7.66
C SER A 14 -1.28 5.86 -7.63
N VAL A 15 -1.93 5.71 -8.80
CA VAL A 15 -3.28 5.11 -8.90
C VAL A 15 -3.29 3.64 -8.48
N LEU A 16 -2.20 2.91 -8.68
CA LEU A 16 -2.10 1.50 -8.27
C LEU A 16 -2.33 1.32 -6.76
N PHE A 17 -1.93 2.28 -5.93
CA PHE A 17 -2.13 2.22 -4.48
C PHE A 17 -3.61 2.28 -4.08
N PHE A 18 -4.50 2.80 -4.92
CA PHE A 18 -5.94 2.79 -4.65
C PHE A 18 -6.54 1.39 -4.57
N LEU A 19 -5.94 0.41 -5.24
CA LEU A 19 -6.35 -0.99 -5.14
C LEU A 19 -6.16 -1.56 -3.71
N LEU A 20 -5.30 -0.94 -2.90
CA LEU A 20 -5.02 -1.35 -1.53
C LEU A 20 -5.99 -0.74 -0.51
N ILE A 21 -6.69 0.34 -0.84
CA ILE A 21 -7.66 1.01 0.05
C ILE A 21 -8.78 0.08 0.51
N PRO A 22 -9.47 -0.70 -0.37
CA PRO A 22 -10.55 -1.56 0.08
C PRO A 22 -10.09 -2.79 0.88
N PHE A 23 -8.79 -3.12 0.85
CA PHE A 23 -8.25 -4.35 1.42
C PHE A 23 -8.60 -4.62 2.90
N PRO A 24 -8.41 -3.68 3.85
CA PRO A 24 -8.81 -3.89 5.25
C PRO A 24 -10.29 -4.27 5.41
N PHE A 25 -11.18 -3.73 4.57
CA PHE A 25 -12.61 -4.03 4.60
C PHE A 25 -12.92 -5.40 3.97
N LEU A 26 -12.26 -5.73 2.87
CA LEU A 26 -12.38 -7.03 2.19
C LEU A 26 -11.90 -8.18 3.08
N ILE A 27 -10.88 -7.97 3.91
CA ILE A 27 -10.44 -8.96 4.91
C ILE A 27 -11.58 -9.29 5.87
N LYS A 28 -12.31 -8.27 6.38
CA LYS A 28 -13.43 -8.50 7.30
C LYS A 28 -14.58 -9.23 6.61
N GLY A 29 -14.93 -8.82 5.38
CA GLY A 29 -16.02 -9.44 4.62
C GLY A 29 -15.75 -10.90 4.24
N SER A 30 -14.56 -11.18 3.70
CA SER A 30 -14.20 -12.53 3.22
C SER A 30 -14.03 -13.59 4.33
N LEU A 31 -13.91 -13.17 5.59
CA LEU A 31 -13.93 -14.10 6.75
C LEU A 31 -15.35 -14.54 7.12
N LEU A 32 -16.39 -13.80 6.72
CA LEU A 32 -17.79 -14.12 6.96
C LEU A 32 -18.42 -14.90 5.78
N ASP A 33 -17.67 -15.00 4.69
CA ASP A 33 -18.07 -15.63 3.44
C ASP A 33 -17.82 -17.15 3.42
N GLU A 34 -18.09 -17.79 2.28
CA GLU A 34 -17.82 -19.20 2.02
C GLU A 34 -16.35 -19.61 2.29
N PRO A 35 -16.12 -20.87 2.73
CA PRO A 35 -14.78 -21.42 2.90
C PRO A 35 -13.90 -21.20 1.66
N GLY A 36 -12.69 -20.67 1.87
CA GLY A 36 -11.69 -20.47 0.80
C GLY A 36 -11.71 -19.10 0.12
N ARG A 37 -12.78 -18.29 0.24
CA ARG A 37 -12.80 -16.91 -0.30
C ARG A 37 -11.72 -16.02 0.30
N PHE A 38 -11.48 -16.13 1.60
CA PHE A 38 -10.38 -15.42 2.25
C PHE A 38 -9.01 -15.78 1.64
N GLN A 39 -8.76 -17.06 1.36
CA GLN A 39 -7.50 -17.50 0.76
C GLN A 39 -7.34 -16.99 -0.68
N LEU A 40 -8.43 -16.96 -1.46
CA LEU A 40 -8.45 -16.39 -2.81
C LEU A 40 -8.14 -14.89 -2.77
N LEU A 41 -8.78 -14.14 -1.86
CA LEU A 41 -8.53 -12.72 -1.65
C LEU A 41 -7.03 -12.47 -1.38
N LEU A 42 -6.44 -13.23 -0.46
CA LEU A 42 -5.01 -13.11 -0.13
C LEU A 42 -4.10 -13.43 -1.33
N LYS A 43 -4.44 -14.42 -2.16
CA LYS A 43 -3.67 -14.74 -3.38
C LYS A 43 -3.72 -13.61 -4.41
N ILE A 44 -4.88 -12.97 -4.57
CA ILE A 44 -5.04 -11.80 -5.46
C ILE A 44 -4.23 -10.63 -4.90
N TYR A 45 -4.44 -10.28 -3.63
CA TYR A 45 -3.77 -9.15 -2.99
C TYR A 45 -2.26 -9.34 -2.85
N LYS A 46 -1.75 -10.58 -2.75
CA LYS A 46 -0.31 -10.85 -2.82
C LYS A 46 0.31 -10.30 -4.11
N LYS A 47 -0.38 -10.44 -5.26
CA LYS A 47 0.09 -9.90 -6.55
C LYS A 47 0.00 -8.37 -6.59
N VAL A 48 -1.11 -7.81 -6.11
CA VAL A 48 -1.31 -6.35 -6.01
C VAL A 48 -0.24 -5.71 -5.13
N ILE A 49 0.01 -6.27 -3.95
CA ILE A 49 1.02 -5.80 -3.01
C ILE A 49 2.43 -5.92 -3.62
N TRP A 50 2.73 -6.99 -4.35
CA TRP A 50 4.01 -7.12 -5.04
C TRP A 50 4.20 -6.03 -6.09
N ALA A 51 3.17 -5.75 -6.92
CA ALA A 51 3.20 -4.65 -7.87
C ALA A 51 3.35 -3.29 -7.16
N ALA A 52 2.71 -3.10 -6.01
CA ALA A 52 2.81 -1.88 -5.21
C ALA A 52 4.20 -1.65 -4.63
N HIS A 53 4.98 -2.70 -4.32
CA HIS A 53 6.38 -2.53 -3.93
C HIS A 53 7.22 -1.94 -5.06
N GLY A 54 7.03 -2.43 -6.29
CA GLY A 54 7.63 -1.82 -7.48
C GLY A 54 7.15 -0.37 -7.66
N GLY A 55 5.86 -0.13 -7.41
CA GLY A 55 5.27 1.20 -7.46
C GLY A 55 5.89 2.18 -6.46
N VAL A 56 6.21 1.75 -5.24
CA VAL A 56 6.88 2.60 -4.24
C VAL A 56 8.22 3.08 -4.76
N VAL A 57 9.02 2.18 -5.33
CA VAL A 57 10.35 2.52 -5.87
C VAL A 57 10.22 3.54 -6.99
N ILE A 58 9.32 3.29 -7.96
CA ILE A 58 9.10 4.21 -9.08
C ILE A 58 8.62 5.57 -8.58
N ALA A 59 7.66 5.60 -7.65
CA ALA A 59 7.08 6.84 -7.13
C ALA A 59 8.11 7.67 -6.36
N ILE A 60 8.93 7.05 -5.51
CA ILE A 60 10.01 7.75 -4.80
C ILE A 60 11.02 8.32 -5.81
N VAL A 61 11.55 7.50 -6.73
CA VAL A 61 12.56 7.95 -7.69
C VAL A 61 12.01 9.08 -8.58
N SER A 62 10.84 8.89 -9.19
CA SER A 62 10.21 9.92 -10.02
C SER A 62 9.87 11.19 -9.23
N GLY A 63 9.43 11.07 -7.97
CA GLY A 63 9.14 12.20 -7.10
C GLY A 63 10.39 13.04 -6.78
N PHE A 64 11.52 12.40 -6.46
CA PHE A 64 12.80 13.08 -6.24
C PHE A 64 13.32 13.78 -7.50
N LEU A 65 13.17 13.16 -8.67
CA LEU A 65 13.56 13.77 -9.95
C LEU A 65 12.71 14.99 -10.34
N MET A 66 11.50 15.09 -9.80
CA MET A 66 10.55 16.16 -10.12
C MET A 66 10.61 17.36 -9.16
N THR A 67 11.27 17.23 -8.01
CA THR A 67 11.41 18.33 -7.04
C THR A 67 12.77 19.03 -7.15
N THR A 68 12.78 20.35 -6.98
CA THR A 68 14.00 21.16 -6.83
C THR A 68 14.13 21.74 -5.42
N GLN A 69 13.12 21.59 -4.57
CA GLN A 69 13.04 22.20 -3.24
C GLN A 69 13.03 21.15 -2.12
N TRP A 70 14.19 20.52 -1.90
CA TRP A 70 14.30 19.31 -1.09
C TRP A 70 14.23 19.58 0.42
N PHE A 71 14.50 20.81 0.86
CA PHE A 71 14.53 21.21 2.27
C PHE A 71 13.23 21.88 2.74
N THR A 72 12.16 21.81 1.94
CA THR A 72 10.86 22.35 2.35
C THR A 72 10.18 21.42 3.35
N ILE A 73 9.45 22.01 4.31
CA ILE A 73 8.64 21.26 5.27
C ILE A 73 7.65 20.33 4.55
N TRP A 74 7.05 20.82 3.46
CA TRP A 74 6.15 20.02 2.63
C TRP A 74 6.83 18.77 2.07
N PHE A 75 8.02 18.89 1.47
CA PHE A 75 8.74 17.75 0.92
C PHE A 75 9.13 16.74 2.01
N MET A 76 9.59 17.23 3.17
CA MET A 76 9.91 16.37 4.31
C MET A 76 8.70 15.57 4.79
N ILE A 77 7.52 16.19 4.89
CA ILE A 77 6.27 15.49 5.25
C ILE A 77 5.91 14.42 4.22
N VAL A 78 6.01 14.74 2.92
CA VAL A 78 5.74 13.77 1.84
C VAL A 78 6.67 12.56 1.92
N VAL A 79 7.97 12.79 2.16
CA VAL A 79 8.94 11.70 2.34
C VAL A 79 8.60 10.83 3.56
N LEU A 80 8.21 11.44 4.68
CA LEU A 80 7.79 10.69 5.87
C LEU A 80 6.54 9.82 5.61
N ILE A 81 5.58 10.33 4.85
CA ILE A 81 4.40 9.55 4.44
C ILE A 81 4.80 8.38 3.55
N TRP A 82 5.71 8.58 2.60
CA TRP A 82 6.24 7.49 1.78
C TRP A 82 6.94 6.42 2.59
N LEU A 83 7.72 6.81 3.62
CA LEU A 83 8.36 5.86 4.53
C LEU A 83 7.32 5.04 5.31
N ALA A 84 6.29 5.70 5.87
CA ALA A 84 5.20 5.03 6.56
C ALA A 84 4.45 4.06 5.63
N LEU A 85 4.06 4.52 4.44
CA LEU A 85 3.39 3.70 3.43
C LEU A 85 4.23 2.47 3.08
N SER A 86 5.53 2.64 2.82
CA SER A 86 6.45 1.56 2.49
C SER A 86 6.57 0.53 3.62
N ALA A 87 6.67 0.99 4.87
CA ALA A 87 6.73 0.14 6.04
C ALA A 87 5.45 -0.69 6.22
N PHE A 88 4.28 -0.04 6.15
CA PHE A 88 2.99 -0.73 6.28
C PHE A 88 2.69 -1.65 5.10
N LEU A 89 3.17 -1.32 3.90
CA LEU A 89 3.08 -2.18 2.73
C LEU A 89 3.89 -3.48 2.95
N GLY A 90 5.13 -3.37 3.45
CA GLY A 90 5.97 -4.52 3.77
C GLY A 90 5.40 -5.38 4.90
N MET A 91 4.88 -4.77 5.97
CA MET A 91 4.24 -5.51 7.07
C MET A 91 2.97 -6.23 6.61
N THR A 92 2.14 -5.57 5.80
CA THR A 92 0.96 -6.17 5.18
C THR A 92 1.37 -7.36 4.29
N ALA A 93 2.37 -7.21 3.43
CA ALA A 93 2.88 -8.28 2.58
C ALA A 93 3.36 -9.50 3.37
N LYS A 94 4.11 -9.25 4.45
CA LYS A 94 4.60 -10.30 5.34
C LYS A 94 3.45 -11.09 5.95
N MET A 95 2.43 -10.41 6.48
CA MET A 95 1.27 -11.08 7.07
C MET A 95 0.49 -11.89 6.03
N VAL A 96 0.26 -11.35 4.82
CA VAL A 96 -0.38 -12.09 3.72
C VAL A 96 0.37 -13.40 3.42
N ARG A 97 1.71 -13.35 3.34
CA ARG A 97 2.52 -14.55 3.10
C ARG A 97 2.39 -15.57 4.22
N VAL A 98 2.56 -15.15 5.48
CA VAL A 98 2.52 -16.04 6.64
C VAL A 98 1.14 -16.69 6.78
N ILE A 99 0.05 -15.95 6.56
CA ILE A 99 -1.30 -16.51 6.64
C ILE A 99 -1.52 -17.55 5.54
N LEU A 100 -1.07 -17.30 4.31
CA LEU A 100 -1.18 -18.28 3.22
C LEU A 100 -0.39 -19.56 3.51
N GLU A 101 0.80 -19.46 4.10
CA GLU A 101 1.62 -20.61 4.52
C GLU A 101 0.91 -21.42 5.62
N ARG A 102 0.37 -20.77 6.65
CA ARG A 102 -0.36 -21.43 7.74
C ARG A 102 -1.64 -22.12 7.27
N LEU A 103 -2.45 -21.43 6.47
CA LEU A 103 -3.66 -22.01 5.90
C LEU A 103 -3.35 -23.21 4.98
N GLY A 104 -2.23 -23.18 4.26
CA GLY A 104 -1.76 -24.32 3.46
C GLY A 104 -1.32 -25.52 4.30
N GLY A 105 -0.86 -25.28 5.54
CA GLY A 105 -0.48 -26.31 6.50
C GLY A 105 -1.59 -26.73 7.47
N ASN A 106 -2.84 -26.31 7.24
CA ASN A 106 -3.98 -26.50 8.17
C ASN A 106 -3.72 -25.98 9.59
N GLN A 107 -2.91 -24.92 9.73
CA GLN A 107 -2.62 -24.26 11.00
C GLN A 107 -3.53 -23.04 11.20
N ASP A 108 -3.86 -22.75 12.46
CA ASP A 108 -4.60 -21.53 12.80
C ASP A 108 -3.73 -20.27 12.54
N ALA A 109 -4.38 -19.24 12.02
CA ALA A 109 -3.77 -17.96 11.63
C ALA A 109 -4.50 -16.75 12.24
N LYS A 110 -5.33 -16.95 13.27
CA LYS A 110 -6.18 -15.91 13.86
C LYS A 110 -5.42 -14.65 14.30
N ASP A 111 -4.26 -14.82 14.93
CA ASP A 111 -3.43 -13.71 15.40
C ASP A 111 -2.82 -12.92 14.24
N GLU A 112 -2.36 -13.63 13.20
CA GLU A 112 -1.81 -13.04 12.00
C GLU A 112 -2.88 -12.28 11.22
N ILE A 113 -4.12 -12.78 11.19
CA ILE A 113 -5.26 -12.11 10.57
C ILE A 113 -5.57 -10.78 11.27
N ALA A 114 -5.52 -10.75 12.61
CA ALA A 114 -5.71 -9.51 13.37
C ALA A 114 -4.61 -8.48 13.03
N LYS A 115 -3.35 -8.91 12.98
CA LYS A 115 -2.22 -8.07 12.57
C LYS A 115 -2.34 -7.60 11.12
N LEU A 116 -2.73 -8.47 10.20
CA LEU A 116 -2.98 -8.12 8.79
C LEU A 116 -3.99 -6.99 8.68
N ARG A 117 -5.09 -7.07 9.43
CA ARG A 117 -6.14 -6.04 9.42
C ARG A 117 -5.59 -4.68 9.90
N LEU A 118 -4.83 -4.68 11.00
CA LEU A 118 -4.21 -3.47 11.53
C LEU A 118 -3.24 -2.86 10.51
N TYR A 119 -2.29 -3.64 9.98
CA TYR A 119 -1.31 -3.11 9.01
C TYR A 119 -1.95 -2.65 7.71
N SER A 120 -2.98 -3.36 7.22
CA SER A 120 -3.73 -2.95 6.03
C SER A 120 -4.51 -1.65 6.26
N PHE A 121 -5.02 -1.45 7.47
CA PHE A 121 -5.71 -0.21 7.84
C PHE A 121 -4.73 0.97 7.97
N LEU A 122 -3.57 0.77 8.58
CA LEU A 122 -2.51 1.80 8.66
C LEU A 122 -1.93 2.14 7.29
N LEU A 123 -1.80 1.14 6.41
CA LEU A 123 -1.44 1.33 5.00
C LEU A 123 -2.49 2.20 4.28
N MET A 124 -3.77 1.88 4.44
CA MET A 124 -4.87 2.67 3.89
C MET A 124 -4.80 4.13 4.36
N ILE A 125 -4.61 4.38 5.66
CA ILE A 125 -4.45 5.74 6.19
C ILE A 125 -3.26 6.43 5.54
N SER A 126 -2.12 5.75 5.42
CA SER A 126 -0.92 6.33 4.81
C SER A 126 -1.14 6.72 3.34
N ILE A 127 -1.88 5.90 2.60
CA ILE A 127 -2.29 6.20 1.23
C ILE A 127 -3.18 7.44 1.22
N LEU A 128 -4.25 7.48 2.02
CA LEU A 128 -5.16 8.63 2.08
C LEU A 128 -4.45 9.92 2.47
N SER A 129 -3.51 9.87 3.43
CA SER A 129 -2.68 11.01 3.82
C SER A 129 -1.84 11.55 2.65
N MET A 130 -1.28 10.67 1.82
CA MET A 130 -0.52 11.11 0.63
C MET A 130 -1.40 11.91 -0.35
N PHE A 131 -2.64 11.47 -0.57
CA PHE A 131 -3.58 12.21 -1.43
C PHE A 131 -4.07 13.50 -0.78
N LEU A 132 -4.28 13.50 0.54
CA LEU A 132 -4.62 14.71 1.28
C LEU A 132 -3.52 15.77 1.16
N MET A 133 -2.24 15.38 1.26
CA MET A 133 -1.12 16.31 1.10
C MET A 133 -1.08 16.97 -0.29
N LYS A 134 -1.54 16.27 -1.33
CA LYS A 134 -1.69 16.87 -2.65
C LYS A 134 -2.75 17.96 -2.63
N ILE A 135 -3.91 17.73 -2.02
CA ILE A 135 -5.02 18.69 -1.97
C ILE A 135 -4.63 19.93 -1.16
N VAL A 136 -4.04 19.73 0.03
CA VAL A 136 -3.63 20.82 0.93
C VAL A 136 -2.66 21.80 0.26
N MET A 137 -1.86 21.34 -0.71
CA MET A 137 -0.94 22.22 -1.44
C MET A 137 -1.64 23.25 -2.34
N TYR A 138 -2.90 22.99 -2.74
CA TYR A 138 -3.65 23.84 -3.66
C TYR A 138 -4.73 24.69 -2.98
N ILE A 139 -4.84 24.61 -1.64
CA ILE A 139 -5.73 25.45 -0.81
C ILE A 139 -4.86 26.52 -0.15
#